data_AF-A0A975P6F6-F1
#
_entry.id   AF-A0A975P6F6-F1
#
_cell.length_a   1.000
_cell.length_b   1.000
_cell.length_c   1.000
_cell.angle_alpha   90.00
_cell.angle_beta   90.00
_cell.angle_gamma   90.00
#
_symmetry.space_group_name_H-M   'P 1'
#
loop_
_entity.id
_entity.type
_entity.pdbx_description
1 polymer ?
#
loop_
_entity_poly.entity_id
_entity_poly.type
_entity_poly.pdbx_seq_one_letter_code
_entity_poly.pdbx_strand_id
1 'polypeptide(L)'
;MVRDEKRAQQELLELNRQAAAKERERQRGRETSRQLLSTPEGRAKHVAATRKHHKANPHRQIANKLRVRVGDALKNDGARKGAKTMELVGCTIEHLMAHLERQFQPGMSWANQGLWHIDHVRPCASFDLTCPDAQRECFNWKNLQPLWAADNLTKSDRLDWTSRVNIPQR
;
A
#
# COMPACT_ATOMS: atom_id res chain seq x y z
N MET A 1 -6.76 50.35 9.92
CA MET A 1 -6.99 50.19 8.47
C MET A 1 -5.68 50.10 7.69
N VAL A 2 -4.97 51.18 7.35
CA VAL A 2 -3.74 51.08 6.49
C VAL A 2 -2.57 50.32 7.14
N ARG A 3 -2.44 50.36 8.47
CA ARG A 3 -1.38 49.62 9.20
C ARG A 3 -1.62 48.10 9.21
N ASP A 4 -2.89 47.69 9.22
CA ASP A 4 -3.29 46.28 9.28
C ASP A 4 -3.09 45.61 7.92
N GLU A 5 -3.35 46.33 6.83
CA GLU A 5 -3.08 45.87 5.45
C GLU A 5 -1.58 45.67 5.20
N LYS A 6 -0.73 46.60 5.66
CA LYS A 6 0.74 46.47 5.54
C LYS A 6 1.26 45.26 6.30
N ARG A 7 0.71 44.98 7.49
CA ARG A 7 1.06 43.81 8.29
C ARG A 7 0.63 42.51 7.60
N ALA A 8 -0.60 42.45 7.09
CA ALA A 8 -1.08 41.28 6.35
C ALA A 8 -0.25 41.01 5.08
N GLN A 9 0.16 42.05 4.37
CA GLN A 9 1.06 41.93 3.21
C GLN A 9 2.44 41.38 3.58
N GLN A 10 3.01 41.83 4.71
CA GLN A 10 4.28 41.32 5.22
C GLN A 10 4.19 39.84 5.63
N GLU A 11 3.12 39.46 6.35
CA GLU A 11 2.88 38.06 6.75
C GLU A 11 2.72 37.14 5.53
N LEU A 12 1.99 37.57 4.49
CA LEU A 12 1.85 36.82 3.24
C LEU A 12 3.19 36.66 2.50
N LEU A 13 4.01 37.71 2.45
CA LEU A 13 5.35 37.67 1.86
C LEU A 13 6.25 36.66 2.59
N GLU A 14 6.18 36.62 3.91
CA GLU A 14 6.95 35.68 4.72
C GLU A 14 6.50 34.23 4.51
N LEU A 15 5.19 33.96 4.51
CA LEU A 15 4.63 32.64 4.19
C LEU A 15 5.07 32.16 2.81
N ASN A 16 5.05 33.04 1.81
CA ASN A 16 5.50 32.71 0.45
C ASN A 16 7.01 32.40 0.41
N ARG A 17 7.84 33.14 1.15
CA ARG A 17 9.28 32.85 1.27
C ARG A 17 9.53 31.51 1.95
N GLN A 18 8.81 31.20 3.03
CA GLN A 18 8.90 29.92 3.72
C GLN A 18 8.47 28.76 2.82
N ALA A 19 7.37 28.91 2.08
CA ALA A 19 6.91 27.92 1.11
C ALA A 19 7.93 27.70 -0.01
N ALA A 20 8.51 28.78 -0.56
CA ALA A 20 9.55 28.70 -1.58
C ALA A 20 10.83 28.01 -1.07
N ALA A 21 11.24 28.29 0.17
CA ALA A 21 12.37 27.62 0.79
C ALA A 21 12.12 26.10 0.95
N LYS A 22 10.93 25.71 1.43
CA LYS A 22 10.52 24.31 1.55
C LYS A 22 10.47 23.59 0.20
N GLU A 23 9.99 24.24 -0.86
CA GLU A 23 9.97 23.61 -2.18
C GLU A 23 11.38 23.46 -2.77
N ARG A 24 12.26 24.46 -2.59
CA ARG A 24 13.69 24.34 -2.98
C ARG A 24 14.37 23.18 -2.26
N GLU A 25 14.11 23.01 -0.97
CA GLU A 25 14.62 21.88 -0.20
C GLU A 25 14.09 20.53 -0.74
N ARG A 26 12.79 20.42 -1.02
CA ARG A 26 12.20 19.23 -1.67
C ARG A 26 12.82 18.94 -3.03
N GLN A 27 13.04 19.96 -3.86
CA GLN A 27 13.66 19.82 -5.17
C GLN A 27 15.08 19.29 -5.05
N ARG A 28 15.90 19.85 -4.15
CA ARG A 28 17.24 19.34 -3.83
C ARG A 28 17.18 17.89 -3.37
N GLY A 29 16.28 17.54 -2.46
CA GLY A 29 16.11 16.15 -2.00
C GLY A 29 15.75 15.17 -3.12
N ARG A 30 14.85 15.57 -4.04
CA ARG A 30 14.49 14.77 -5.22
C ARG A 30 15.68 14.61 -6.17
N GLU A 31 16.43 15.67 -6.42
CA GLU A 31 17.59 15.67 -7.30
C GLU A 31 18.73 14.82 -6.74
N THR A 32 19.06 14.96 -5.46
CA THR A 32 20.01 14.09 -4.75
C THR A 32 19.59 12.62 -4.85
N SER A 33 18.31 12.31 -4.60
CA SER A 33 17.79 10.95 -4.73
C SER A 33 17.91 10.44 -6.17
N ARG A 34 17.60 11.27 -7.17
CA ARG A 34 17.73 10.93 -8.60
C ARG A 34 19.19 10.64 -8.97
N GLN A 35 20.13 11.46 -8.51
CA GLN A 35 21.56 11.26 -8.74
C GLN A 35 22.05 9.96 -8.08
N LEU A 36 21.65 9.70 -6.82
CA LEU A 36 21.97 8.46 -6.12
C LEU A 36 21.39 7.22 -6.83
N LEU A 37 20.17 7.30 -7.38
CA LEU A 37 19.54 6.19 -8.10
C LEU A 37 20.01 6.06 -9.56
N SER A 38 20.87 6.96 -10.04
CA SER A 38 21.40 6.90 -11.41
C SER A 38 22.46 5.80 -11.59
N THR A 39 23.14 5.41 -10.50
CA THR A 39 24.18 4.38 -10.52
C THR A 39 23.67 3.01 -10.05
N PRO A 40 24.21 1.89 -10.55
CA PRO A 40 23.93 0.55 -10.01
C PRO A 40 24.16 0.45 -8.50
N GLU A 41 25.24 1.02 -7.99
CA GLU A 41 25.64 0.96 -6.58
C GLU A 41 24.66 1.72 -5.68
N GLY A 42 24.24 2.91 -6.11
CA GLY A 42 23.29 3.71 -5.34
C GLY A 42 21.89 3.08 -5.36
N ARG A 43 21.47 2.46 -6.48
CA ARG A 43 20.25 1.61 -6.52
C ARG A 43 20.36 0.42 -5.57
N ALA A 44 21.48 -0.29 -5.57
CA ALA A 44 21.71 -1.43 -4.68
C ALA A 44 21.66 -1.02 -3.19
N LYS A 45 22.31 0.09 -2.83
CA LYS A 45 22.25 0.67 -1.47
C LYS A 45 20.83 1.05 -1.07
N HIS A 46 20.08 1.71 -1.97
CA HIS A 46 18.69 2.09 -1.72
C HIS A 46 17.79 0.86 -1.51
N VAL A 47 17.93 -0.16 -2.35
CA VAL A 47 17.20 -1.43 -2.20
C VAL A 47 17.55 -2.11 -0.88
N ALA A 48 18.84 -2.17 -0.50
CA ALA A 48 19.27 -2.76 0.76
C ALA A 48 18.71 -2.00 1.98
N ALA A 49 18.75 -0.67 1.97
CA ALA A 49 18.19 0.16 3.03
C ALA A 49 16.67 -0.02 3.16
N THR A 50 15.97 -0.05 2.03
CA THR A 50 14.52 -0.30 1.96
C THR A 50 14.17 -1.68 2.53
N ARG A 51 14.93 -2.72 2.14
CA ARG A 51 14.78 -4.08 2.69
C ARG A 51 14.98 -4.12 4.20
N LYS A 52 16.03 -3.45 4.73
CA LYS A 52 16.30 -3.37 6.18
C LYS A 52 15.16 -2.69 6.93
N HIS A 53 14.67 -1.56 6.41
CA HIS A 53 13.56 -0.83 7.02
C HIS A 53 12.25 -1.65 7.00
N HIS A 54 11.97 -2.36 5.90
CA HIS A 54 10.81 -3.24 5.79
C HIS A 54 10.89 -4.42 6.78
N LYS A 55 12.05 -5.06 6.92
CA LYS A 55 12.27 -6.14 7.90
C LYS A 55 12.03 -5.68 9.33
N ALA A 56 12.41 -4.44 9.66
CA ALA A 56 12.20 -3.87 10.99
C ALA A 56 10.74 -3.49 11.28
N ASN A 57 9.90 -3.29 10.26
CA ASN A 57 8.54 -2.78 10.41
C ASN A 57 7.51 -3.53 9.54
N PRO A 58 7.33 -4.85 9.73
CA PRO A 58 6.47 -5.65 8.87
C PRO A 58 5.00 -5.20 8.92
N HIS A 59 4.49 -4.81 10.09
CA HIS A 59 3.11 -4.31 10.24
C HIS A 59 2.85 -3.10 9.33
N ARG A 60 3.75 -2.11 9.38
CA ARG A 60 3.66 -0.91 8.54
C ARG A 60 3.79 -1.24 7.05
N GLN A 61 4.63 -2.22 6.70
CA GLN A 61 4.80 -2.65 5.33
C GLN A 61 3.51 -3.26 4.75
N ILE A 62 2.89 -4.20 5.49
CA ILE A 62 1.64 -4.83 5.09
C ILE A 62 0.52 -3.81 5.01
N ALA A 63 0.39 -2.94 6.02
CA ALA A 63 -0.61 -1.86 5.99
C ALA A 63 -0.42 -0.92 4.79
N ASN A 64 0.82 -0.60 4.40
CA ASN A 64 1.09 0.21 3.22
C ASN A 64 0.71 -0.50 1.91
N LYS A 65 1.01 -1.80 1.79
CA LYS A 65 0.60 -2.60 0.61
C LYS A 65 -0.91 -2.62 0.46
N LEU A 66 -1.65 -2.79 1.56
CA LEU A 66 -3.12 -2.73 1.54
C LEU A 66 -3.62 -1.34 1.15
N ARG A 67 -3.01 -0.26 1.67
CA ARG A 67 -3.38 1.12 1.28
C ARG A 67 -3.24 1.36 -0.22
N VAL A 68 -2.11 0.93 -0.80
CA VAL A 68 -1.87 1.03 -2.24
C VAL A 68 -2.88 0.20 -3.00
N ARG A 69 -3.05 -1.09 -2.66
CA ARG A 69 -3.97 -1.99 -3.36
C ARG A 69 -5.42 -1.51 -3.34
N VAL A 70 -5.90 -1.03 -2.19
CA VAL A 70 -7.24 -0.45 -2.06
C VAL A 70 -7.36 0.81 -2.91
N GLY A 71 -6.34 1.69 -2.89
CA GLY A 71 -6.35 2.90 -3.71
C GLY A 71 -6.41 2.60 -5.21
N ASP A 72 -5.61 1.65 -5.68
CA ASP A 72 -5.57 1.25 -7.08
C ASP A 72 -6.89 0.60 -7.53
N ALA A 73 -7.45 -0.30 -6.71
CA ALA A 73 -8.74 -0.93 -7.01
C ALA A 73 -9.86 0.09 -7.11
N LEU A 74 -9.96 1.02 -6.15
CA LEU A 74 -10.99 2.07 -6.17
C LEU A 74 -10.81 3.03 -7.34
N LYS A 75 -9.57 3.39 -7.67
CA LYS A 75 -9.27 4.28 -8.80
C LYS A 75 -9.71 3.66 -10.12
N ASN A 76 -9.46 2.36 -10.31
CA ASN A 76 -9.85 1.65 -11.53
C ASN A 76 -11.38 1.63 -11.73
N ASP A 77 -12.14 1.62 -10.63
CA ASP A 77 -13.62 1.64 -10.65
C ASP A 77 -14.19 3.07 -10.57
N GLY A 78 -13.35 4.11 -10.58
CA GLY A 78 -13.80 5.50 -10.40
C GLY A 78 -14.42 5.79 -9.02
N ALA A 79 -14.22 4.90 -8.05
CA ALA A 79 -14.83 4.95 -6.74
C ALA A 79 -14.06 5.82 -5.75
N ARG A 80 -14.78 6.42 -4.82
CA ARG A 80 -14.19 7.07 -3.64
C ARG A 80 -14.09 6.09 -2.49
N LYS A 81 -13.04 6.25 -1.68
CA LYS A 81 -12.81 5.41 -0.52
C LYS A 81 -13.82 5.71 0.59
N GLY A 82 -14.62 4.71 0.96
CA GLY A 82 -15.67 4.85 1.97
C GLY A 82 -15.19 4.88 3.42
N ALA A 83 -14.01 4.30 3.71
CA ALA A 83 -13.43 4.26 5.05
C ALA A 83 -11.90 4.12 5.03
N LYS A 84 -11.23 4.27 6.18
CA LYS A 84 -9.77 4.06 6.22
C LYS A 84 -9.46 2.60 5.87
N THR A 85 -8.28 2.33 5.28
CA THR A 85 -7.90 0.96 4.86
C THR A 85 -8.12 -0.06 5.96
N MET A 86 -7.68 0.21 7.20
CA MET A 86 -7.81 -0.77 8.28
C MET A 86 -9.25 -0.94 8.76
N GLU A 87 -10.11 0.07 8.58
CA GLU A 87 -11.55 -0.05 8.84
C GLU A 87 -12.25 -0.90 7.77
N LEU A 88 -11.80 -0.84 6.51
CA LEU A 88 -12.27 -1.72 5.44
C LEU A 88 -11.78 -3.16 5.62
N VAL A 89 -10.53 -3.32 6.05
CA VAL A 89 -9.96 -4.64 6.39
C VAL A 89 -10.73 -5.30 7.53
N GLY A 90 -11.27 -4.52 8.48
CA GLY A 90 -12.16 -5.03 9.52
C GLY A 90 -11.47 -5.81 10.64
N CYS A 91 -10.14 -5.67 10.78
CA CYS A 91 -9.38 -6.18 11.93
C CYS A 91 -8.07 -5.38 12.13
N THR A 92 -7.33 -5.69 13.20
CA THR A 92 -6.00 -5.12 13.42
C THR A 92 -4.98 -5.68 12.44
N ILE A 93 -3.87 -4.97 12.25
CA ILE A 93 -2.81 -5.44 11.35
C ILE A 93 -2.16 -6.73 11.86
N GLU A 94 -2.07 -6.88 13.18
CA GLU A 94 -1.58 -8.08 13.87
C GLU A 94 -2.50 -9.27 13.58
N HIS A 95 -3.83 -9.07 13.66
CA HIS A 95 -4.80 -10.12 13.36
C HIS A 95 -4.71 -10.56 11.89
N LEU A 96 -4.66 -9.59 10.96
CA LEU A 96 -4.53 -9.90 9.53
C LEU A 96 -3.24 -10.68 9.24
N MET A 97 -2.11 -10.26 9.82
CA MET A 97 -0.86 -10.99 9.63
C MET A 97 -0.97 -12.42 10.16
N ALA A 98 -1.47 -12.62 11.37
CA ALA A 98 -1.69 -13.97 11.91
C ALA A 98 -2.64 -14.79 11.02
N HIS A 99 -3.68 -14.18 10.45
CA HIS A 99 -4.61 -14.83 9.52
C HIS A 99 -3.93 -15.27 8.21
N LEU A 100 -3.09 -14.42 7.62
CA LEU A 100 -2.35 -14.73 6.40
C LEU A 100 -1.29 -15.81 6.67
N GLU A 101 -0.58 -15.74 7.79
CA GLU A 101 0.47 -16.71 8.15
C GLU A 101 -0.09 -18.12 8.35
N ARG A 102 -1.30 -18.25 8.90
CA ARG A 102 -2.00 -19.55 9.01
C ARG A 102 -2.33 -20.19 7.66
N GLN A 103 -2.35 -19.41 6.58
CA GLN A 103 -2.66 -19.85 5.22
C GLN A 103 -1.39 -20.02 4.36
N PHE A 104 -0.20 -19.82 4.92
CA PHE A 104 1.05 -19.96 4.17
C PHE A 104 1.22 -21.37 3.61
N GLN A 105 1.52 -21.42 2.31
CA GLN A 105 1.90 -22.65 1.62
C GLN A 105 3.38 -22.99 1.89
N PRO A 106 3.81 -24.24 1.63
CA PRO A 106 5.21 -24.64 1.79
C PRO A 106 6.16 -23.65 1.10
N GLY A 107 7.12 -23.13 1.87
CA GLY A 107 8.10 -22.16 1.40
C GLY A 107 7.70 -20.68 1.53
N MET A 108 6.44 -20.35 1.87
CA MET A 108 6.06 -18.96 2.16
C MET A 108 6.59 -18.53 3.54
N SER A 109 7.04 -17.28 3.63
CA SER A 109 7.39 -16.65 4.89
C SER A 109 7.24 -15.13 4.78
N TRP A 110 7.22 -14.43 5.91
CA TRP A 110 7.31 -12.97 5.90
C TRP A 110 8.62 -12.46 5.29
N ALA A 111 9.71 -13.25 5.37
CA ALA A 111 11.01 -12.87 4.83
C ALA A 111 11.05 -12.84 3.29
N ASN A 112 10.19 -13.64 2.63
CA ASN A 112 10.08 -13.69 1.17
C ASN A 112 8.79 -13.05 0.64
N GLN A 113 8.14 -12.20 1.43
CA GLN A 113 7.04 -11.35 0.98
C GLN A 113 7.49 -10.57 -0.27
N GLY A 114 6.75 -10.70 -1.37
CA GLY A 114 7.14 -10.24 -2.70
C GLY A 114 7.33 -11.38 -3.70
N LEU A 115 7.67 -12.59 -3.24
CA LEU A 115 7.49 -13.82 -4.03
C LEU A 115 6.04 -14.30 -4.00
N TRP A 116 5.32 -13.96 -2.92
CA TRP A 116 3.88 -14.12 -2.77
C TRP A 116 3.21 -12.77 -2.51
N HIS A 117 1.94 -12.68 -2.85
CA HIS A 117 1.07 -11.51 -2.78
C HIS A 117 -0.09 -11.72 -1.82
N ILE A 118 -0.64 -10.62 -1.33
CA ILE A 118 -1.95 -10.62 -0.65
C ILE A 118 -3.00 -10.52 -1.76
N ASP A 119 -3.65 -11.64 -2.03
CA ASP A 119 -4.70 -11.79 -3.03
C ASP A 119 -6.09 -11.69 -2.39
N HIS A 120 -7.10 -11.40 -3.20
CA HIS A 120 -8.49 -11.44 -2.80
C HIS A 120 -9.12 -12.76 -3.24
N VAL A 121 -9.63 -13.57 -2.31
CA VAL A 121 -10.28 -14.87 -2.60
C VAL A 121 -11.34 -14.68 -3.67
N ARG A 122 -12.34 -13.82 -3.39
CA ARG A 122 -13.23 -13.24 -4.39
C ARG A 122 -12.55 -12.00 -5.00
N PRO A 123 -12.27 -11.97 -6.31
CA PRO A 123 -11.55 -10.86 -6.95
C PRO A 123 -12.27 -9.52 -6.83
N CYS A 124 -11.50 -8.43 -6.71
CA CYS A 124 -12.05 -7.07 -6.61
C CYS A 124 -12.99 -6.72 -7.77
N ALA A 125 -12.67 -7.17 -8.98
CA ALA A 125 -13.45 -6.90 -10.19
C ALA A 125 -14.88 -7.46 -10.16
N SER A 126 -15.18 -8.36 -9.21
CA SER A 126 -16.53 -8.91 -9.03
C SER A 126 -17.40 -8.10 -8.07
N PHE A 127 -16.86 -7.03 -7.47
CA PHE A 127 -17.58 -6.14 -6.56
C PHE A 127 -17.88 -4.81 -7.26
N ASP A 128 -19.03 -4.21 -6.94
CA ASP A 128 -19.27 -2.80 -7.24
C ASP A 128 -18.60 -1.94 -6.16
N LEU A 129 -17.37 -1.50 -6.39
CA LEU A 129 -16.63 -0.73 -5.41
C LEU A 129 -17.13 0.71 -5.23
N THR A 130 -18.12 1.18 -5.99
CA THR A 130 -18.79 2.46 -5.72
C THR A 130 -19.67 2.38 -4.47
N CYS A 131 -20.12 1.17 -4.11
CA CYS A 131 -20.87 0.89 -2.90
C CYS A 131 -19.94 0.71 -1.68
N PRO A 132 -20.09 1.50 -0.60
CA PRO A 132 -19.26 1.37 0.60
C PRO A 132 -19.30 -0.01 1.26
N ASP A 133 -20.44 -0.70 1.24
CA ASP A 133 -20.56 -2.03 1.84
C ASP A 133 -19.82 -3.09 1.02
N ALA A 134 -19.88 -3.00 -0.32
CA ALA A 134 -19.09 -3.84 -1.20
C ALA A 134 -17.57 -3.60 -1.03
N GLN A 135 -17.13 -2.37 -0.72
CA GLN A 135 -15.73 -2.12 -0.34
C GLN A 135 -15.36 -2.87 0.95
N ARG A 136 -16.23 -2.88 1.95
CA ARG A 136 -15.99 -3.59 3.21
C ARG A 136 -15.90 -5.09 3.00
N GLU A 137 -16.76 -5.65 2.16
CA GLU A 137 -16.71 -7.07 1.81
C GLU A 137 -15.45 -7.41 1.01
N CYS A 138 -15.15 -6.62 -0.03
CA CYS A 138 -14.01 -6.84 -0.91
C CYS A 138 -12.70 -6.82 -0.13
N PHE A 139 -12.47 -5.77 0.68
CA PHE A 139 -11.19 -5.58 1.35
C PHE A 139 -11.10 -6.24 2.73
N ASN A 140 -12.15 -6.96 3.16
CA ASN A 140 -12.20 -7.62 4.47
C ASN A 140 -11.06 -8.64 4.61
N TRP A 141 -10.50 -8.77 5.81
CA TRP A 141 -9.47 -9.78 6.09
C TRP A 141 -9.89 -11.20 5.71
N LYS A 142 -11.18 -11.56 5.82
CA LYS A 142 -11.70 -12.87 5.43
C LYS A 142 -11.63 -13.13 3.92
N ASN A 143 -11.61 -12.07 3.12
CA ASN A 143 -11.46 -12.16 1.68
C ASN A 143 -9.98 -12.08 1.25
N LEU A 144 -9.03 -11.96 2.18
CA LEU A 144 -7.60 -11.86 1.86
C LEU A 144 -6.88 -13.18 2.11
N GLN A 145 -6.06 -13.59 1.15
CA GLN A 145 -5.24 -14.81 1.23
C GLN A 145 -3.81 -14.56 0.77
N PRO A 146 -2.81 -15.29 1.28
CA PRO A 146 -1.50 -15.34 0.65
C PRO A 146 -1.59 -16.20 -0.61
N LEU A 147 -1.01 -15.72 -1.71
CA LEU A 147 -0.94 -16.49 -2.96
C LEU A 147 0.41 -16.24 -3.63
N TRP A 148 1.05 -17.29 -4.16
CA TRP A 148 2.30 -17.12 -4.92
C TRP A 148 2.08 -16.15 -6.07
N ALA A 149 3.06 -15.29 -6.36
CA ALA A 149 2.90 -14.26 -7.38
C ALA A 149 2.53 -14.86 -8.75
N ALA A 150 3.14 -15.99 -9.12
CA ALA A 150 2.84 -16.71 -10.35
C ALA A 150 1.38 -17.23 -10.38
N ASP A 151 0.90 -17.79 -9.28
CA ASP A 151 -0.48 -18.27 -9.16
C ASP A 151 -1.47 -17.12 -9.18
N ASN A 152 -1.15 -16.00 -8.53
CA ASN A 152 -1.98 -14.79 -8.53
C ASN A 152 -2.11 -14.18 -9.93
N LEU A 153 -1.00 -14.13 -10.69
CA LEU A 153 -1.01 -13.67 -12.08
C LEU A 153 -1.83 -14.61 -12.96
N THR A 154 -1.74 -15.92 -12.72
CA THR A 154 -2.52 -16.91 -13.45
C THR A 154 -4.00 -16.79 -13.09
N LYS A 155 -4.34 -16.65 -11.80
CA LYS A 155 -5.71 -16.54 -11.27
C LYS A 155 -6.48 -15.39 -11.94
N SER A 156 -5.85 -14.21 -12.06
CA SER A 156 -6.51 -12.99 -12.54
C SER A 156 -7.78 -12.68 -11.70
N ASP A 157 -8.91 -12.56 -12.36
CA ASP A 157 -10.24 -12.22 -11.86
C ASP A 157 -11.21 -13.41 -11.85
N ARG A 158 -10.68 -14.64 -11.93
CA ARG A 158 -11.48 -15.86 -11.89
C ARG A 158 -12.09 -16.12 -10.51
N LEU A 159 -13.38 -16.41 -10.51
CA LEU A 159 -14.18 -16.72 -9.32
C LEU A 159 -14.03 -18.16 -8.84
N ASP A 160 -13.73 -19.08 -9.76
CA ASP A 160 -13.64 -20.53 -9.55
C ASP A 160 -12.19 -21.01 -9.33
N TRP A 161 -11.26 -20.10 -9.00
CA TRP A 161 -9.86 -20.47 -8.82
C TRP A 161 -9.67 -21.35 -7.59
N THR A 162 -9.25 -22.59 -7.84
CA THR A 162 -8.73 -23.49 -6.82
C THR A 162 -7.20 -23.44 -6.85
N SER A 163 -6.58 -23.10 -5.72
CA SER A 163 -5.12 -23.15 -5.64
C SER A 163 -4.65 -24.59 -5.90
N ARG A 164 -3.59 -24.77 -6.67
CA ARG A 164 -3.07 -26.10 -7.03
C ARG A 164 -2.51 -26.90 -5.84
N VAL A 165 -2.55 -26.33 -4.64
CA VAL A 165 -2.06 -26.94 -3.41
C VAL A 165 -3.26 -27.24 -2.52
N ASN A 166 -3.51 -28.52 -2.28
CA ASN A 166 -4.51 -29.01 -1.33
C ASN A 166 -4.25 -28.38 0.04
N ILE A 167 -5.08 -27.42 0.45
CA ILE A 167 -5.15 -26.97 1.84
C ILE A 167 -6.07 -27.98 2.54
N PRO A 168 -5.57 -28.80 3.50
CA PRO A 168 -6.44 -29.63 4.30
C PRO A 168 -7.42 -28.72 5.04
N GLN A 169 -8.70 -28.86 4.75
CA GLN A 169 -9.76 -28.22 5.53
C GLN A 169 -9.63 -28.73 6.98
N ARG A 170 -9.44 -27.82 7.94
CA ARG A 170 -9.59 -28.07 9.36
C ARG A 170 -10.64 -27.15 9.93
#